data_AF-A0A933C0Z1-F1
#
_entry.id   AF-A0A933C0Z1-F1
#
_cell.length_a   1.000
_cell.length_b   1.000
_cell.length_c   1.000
_cell.angle_alpha   90.00
_cell.angle_beta   90.00
_cell.angle_gamma   90.00
#
_symmetry.space_group_name_H-M   'P 1'
#
loop_
_entity.id
_entity.type
_entity.pdbx_description
1 polymer ?
#
loop_
_entity_poly.entity_id
_entity_poly.type
_entity_poly.pdbx_seq_one_letter_code
_entity_poly.pdbx_strand_id
1 'polypeptide(L)' 'GAKTRAILHGRHTPDIEDVRALASPVLRHRIVPSFNAEAEGISTVEIIEKLLATND' A
#
# COMPACT_ATOMS: atom_id res chain seq x y z
N GLY A 1 9.69 -1.11 8.02
CA GLY A 1 9.30 -1.56 6.67
C GLY A 1 10.26 -1.01 5.62
N ALA A 2 10.00 0.18 5.09
CA ALA A 2 10.69 0.68 3.88
C ALA A 2 12.21 0.79 4.08
N LYS A 3 12.64 1.36 5.21
CA LYS A 3 14.06 1.42 5.59
C LYS A 3 14.73 0.04 5.62
N THR A 4 14.06 -0.95 6.20
CA THR A 4 14.57 -2.33 6.26
C THR A 4 14.70 -2.92 4.86
N ARG A 5 13.68 -2.75 4.00
CA ARG A 5 13.71 -3.21 2.61
C ARG A 5 14.85 -2.56 1.82
N ALA A 6 15.05 -1.25 1.98
CA ALA A 6 16.14 -0.53 1.35
C ALA A 6 17.52 -1.09 1.75
N ILE A 7 17.75 -1.31 3.06
CA ILE A 7 19.00 -1.88 3.58
C ILE A 7 19.22 -3.30 3.04
N LEU A 8 18.17 -4.13 2.98
CA LEU A 8 18.25 -5.48 2.41
C LEU A 8 18.59 -5.46 0.91
N HIS A 9 18.32 -4.35 0.21
CA HIS A 9 18.71 -4.11 -1.17
C HIS A 9 20.02 -3.31 -1.32
N GLY A 10 20.82 -3.16 -0.26
CA GLY A 10 22.10 -2.46 -0.30
C GLY A 10 21.99 -0.93 -0.40
N ARG A 11 20.80 -0.37 -0.23
CA ARG A 11 20.57 1.09 -0.21
C ARG A 11 20.44 1.60 1.22
N HIS A 12 21.13 2.67 1.55
CA HIS A 12 21.08 3.28 2.89
C HIS A 12 19.84 4.16 3.12
N THR A 13 19.19 4.59 2.04
CA THR A 13 17.99 5.44 2.10
C THR A 13 16.87 4.77 1.31
N PRO A 14 15.64 4.69 1.86
CA PRO A 14 14.49 4.15 1.14
C PRO A 14 14.05 5.07 0.01
N ASP A 15 13.51 4.46 -1.04
CA ASP A 15 12.89 5.13 -2.18
C ASP A 15 11.36 4.98 -2.11
N ILE A 16 10.63 5.70 -2.96
CA ILE A 16 9.17 5.61 -3.14
C ILE A 16 8.76 4.16 -3.40
N GLU A 17 9.54 3.42 -4.18
CA GLU A 17 9.29 2.01 -4.48
C GLU A 17 9.27 1.13 -3.23
N ASP A 18 10.10 1.42 -2.22
CA ASP A 18 10.10 0.68 -0.96
C ASP A 18 8.82 0.93 -0.15
N VAL A 19 8.29 2.15 -0.23
CA VAL A 19 7.02 2.52 0.41
C VAL A 19 5.87 1.84 -0.32
N ARG A 20 5.84 1.91 -1.65
CA ARG A 20 4.83 1.26 -2.49
C ARG A 20 4.78 -0.25 -2.27
N ALA A 21 5.94 -0.91 -2.23
CA ALA A 21 6.04 -2.35 -2.00
C ALA A 21 5.49 -2.80 -0.64
N LEU A 22 5.39 -1.89 0.34
CA LEU A 22 4.92 -2.20 1.68
C LEU A 22 3.51 -1.68 1.96
N ALA A 23 2.89 -0.95 1.03
CA ALA A 23 1.58 -0.37 1.22
C ALA A 23 0.51 -1.42 1.54
N SER A 24 0.41 -2.49 0.74
CA SER A 24 -0.56 -3.56 0.94
C SER A 24 -0.45 -4.27 2.31
N PRO A 25 0.70 -4.87 2.70
CA PRO A 25 0.80 -5.55 3.99
C PRO A 25 0.68 -4.62 5.21
N VAL A 26 0.97 -3.32 5.07
CA VAL A 26 0.83 -2.35 6.16
C VAL A 26 -0.62 -1.86 6.31
N LEU A 27 -1.33 -1.64 5.20
CA LEU A 27 -2.63 -0.96 5.19
C LEU A 27 -3.83 -1.91 5.10
N ARG A 28 -3.67 -3.16 4.66
CA ARG A 28 -4.79 -4.10 4.40
C ARG A 28 -5.73 -4.35 5.59
N HIS A 29 -5.28 -4.14 6.82
CA HIS A 29 -6.07 -4.28 8.05
C HIS A 29 -6.30 -2.95 8.77
N ARG A 30 -5.91 -1.84 8.14
CA ARG A 30 -5.98 -0.47 8.69
C ARG A 30 -6.97 0.42 7.93
N ILE A 31 -7.56 -0.11 6.87
CA ILE A 31 -8.53 0.57 6.03
C ILE A 31 -9.81 -0.26 6.07
N VAL A 32 -10.92 0.43 6.34
CA VAL A 32 -12.27 -0.15 6.34
C VAL A 32 -13.00 0.45 5.14
N PRO A 33 -13.52 -0.38 4.22
CA PRO A 33 -14.35 0.11 3.11
C PRO A 33 -15.61 0.81 3.64
N SER A 34 -16.18 1.71 2.83
CA SER A 34 -17.49 2.29 3.15
C SER A 34 -18.60 1.28 2.88
N PHE A 35 -19.79 1.49 3.44
CA PHE A 35 -20.94 0.62 3.20
C PHE A 35 -21.23 0.40 1.70
N ASN A 36 -21.16 1.45 0.89
CA ASN A 36 -21.35 1.35 -0.56
C ASN A 36 -20.25 0.51 -1.21
N ALA A 37 -18.99 0.68 -0.79
CA ALA A 37 -17.88 -0.09 -1.31
C ALA A 37 -18.00 -1.58 -0.94
N GLU A 38 -18.44 -1.89 0.29
CA GLU A 38 -18.74 -3.27 0.70
C GLU A 38 -19.89 -3.86 -0.12
N ALA A 39 -20.96 -3.09 -0.37
CA ALA A 39 -22.10 -3.52 -1.20
C ALA A 39 -21.71 -3.77 -2.66
N GLU A 40 -20.72 -3.05 -3.18
CA GLU A 40 -20.13 -3.24 -4.51
C GLU A 40 -19.06 -4.35 -4.54
N GLY A 41 -18.76 -4.97 -3.39
CA GLY A 41 -17.74 -6.03 -3.28
C GLY A 41 -16.30 -5.54 -3.39
N ILE A 42 -16.05 -4.24 -3.22
CA ILE A 42 -14.72 -3.64 -3.31
C ILE A 42 -13.89 -4.04 -2.09
N SER A 43 -12.79 -4.73 -2.33
CA SER A 43 -11.87 -5.14 -1.27
C SER A 43 -10.93 -4.02 -0.81
N THR A 44 -10.43 -4.14 0.42
CA THR A 44 -9.39 -3.24 0.93
C THR A 44 -8.12 -3.26 0.06
N VAL A 45 -7.80 -4.40 -0.55
CA VAL A 45 -6.63 -4.53 -1.43
C VAL A 45 -6.82 -3.70 -2.70
N GLU A 46 -7.99 -3.77 -3.33
CA GLU A 46 -8.32 -2.96 -4.51
C GLU A 46 -8.28 -1.45 -4.20
N ILE A 47 -8.75 -1.04 -3.02
CA ILE A 47 -8.64 0.36 -2.58
C ILE A 47 -7.18 0.79 -2.50
N ILE A 48 -6.32 -0.04 -1.89
CA ILE A 48 -4.89 0.26 -1.77
C ILE A 48 -4.23 0.34 -3.14
N GLU A 49 -4.53 -0.59 -4.05
CA GLU A 49 -4.00 -0.59 -5.42
C GLU A 49 -4.42 0.67 -6.18
N LYS A 50 -5.69 1.07 -6.08
CA LYS A 50 -6.21 2.29 -6.69
C LYS A 50 -5.50 3.54 -6.16
N LEU A 51 -5.25 3.63 -4.85
CA LEU A 51 -4.51 4.75 -4.25
C LEU A 51 -3.06 4.83 -4.72
N LEU A 52 -2.42 3.68 -4.97
CA LEU A 52 -1.04 3.64 -5.49
C LEU A 52 -0.98 3.95 -7.00
N ALA A 53 -2.05 3.70 -7.75
CA ALA A 53 -2.12 3.98 -9.17
C ALA A 53 -2.27 5.48 -9.48
N THR A 54 -2.87 6.26 -8.58
CA THR A 54 -3.02 7.71 -8.74
C THR A 54 -1.67 8.41 -8.56
N ASN A 55 -1.15 9.00 -9.64
CA ASN A 55 0.11 9.75 -9.70
C ASN A 55 -0.08 11.09 -10.45
N ASP A 56 -1.15 11.81 -10.13
CA ASP A 56 -1.30 13.22 -10.52
C ASP A 56 -0.71 14.15 -9.45
#